data_AF-A0A968E216-F1
#
_entry.id   AF-A0A968E216-F1
#
_cell.length_a   1.000
_cell.length_b   1.000
_cell.length_c   1.000
_cell.angle_alpha   90.00
_cell.angle_beta   90.00
_cell.angle_gamma   90.00
#
_symmetry.space_group_name_H-M   'P 1'
#
loop_
_entity.id
_entity.type
_entity.pdbx_description
1 polymer ?
#
loop_
_entity_poly.entity_id
_entity_poly.type
_entity_poly.pdbx_seq_one_letter_code
_entity_poly.pdbx_strand_id
1 'polypeptide(L)' 'IKDLEGKRIATELVGYTKRWLKKHGVTAQVDFSWGATEVKPPKLADAIVELTETGSSLRANNLKIVEV' A
#
# COMPACT_ATOMS: atom_id res chain seq x y z
N ILE A 1 -2.09 -11.33 1.04
CA ILE A 1 -3.19 -10.48 0.50
C ILE A 1 -4.40 -10.45 1.43
N LYS A 2 -4.93 -11.58 1.89
CA LYS A 2 -6.01 -11.60 2.89
C LYS A 2 -5.68 -10.83 4.17
N ASP A 3 -4.41 -10.69 4.51
CA ASP A 3 -3.93 -9.90 5.67
C ASP A 3 -4.21 -8.40 5.57
N LEU A 4 -4.64 -7.91 4.40
CA LEU A 4 -5.04 -6.52 4.17
C LEU A 4 -6.49 -6.24 4.59
N GLU A 5 -7.26 -7.26 4.98
CA GLU A 5 -8.64 -7.08 5.43
C GLU A 5 -8.70 -6.14 6.66
N GLY A 6 -9.54 -5.10 6.56
CA GLY A 6 -9.72 -4.08 7.60
C GLY A 6 -8.52 -3.16 7.81
N LYS A 7 -7.48 -3.23 6.96
CA LYS A 7 -6.26 -2.41 7.09
C LYS A 7 -6.40 -1.01 6.49
N ARG A 8 -5.51 -0.10 6.89
CA ARG A 8 -5.33 1.22 6.26
C ARG A 8 -4.20 1.16 5.24
N ILE A 9 -4.52 1.54 4.01
CA ILE A 9 -3.60 1.52 2.88
C ILE A 9 -3.40 2.95 2.39
N ALA A 10 -2.15 3.43 2.39
CA ALA A 10 -1.79 4.72 1.80
C ALA A 10 -1.26 4.53 0.37
N THR A 11 -1.72 5.35 -0.57
CA THR A 11 -1.31 5.26 -1.98
C THR A 11 -1.62 6.52 -2.77
N GLU A 12 -0.83 6.82 -3.79
CA GLU A 12 -1.19 7.80 -4.83
C GLU A 12 -2.19 7.20 -5.85
N LEU A 13 -2.28 5.87 -5.94
CA LEU A 13 -3.06 5.14 -6.94
C LEU A 13 -4.45 4.67 -6.43
N VAL A 14 -5.18 5.53 -5.72
CA VAL A 14 -6.42 5.16 -4.97
C VAL A 14 -7.41 4.35 -5.82
N GLY A 15 -7.69 4.79 -7.04
CA GLY A 15 -8.63 4.12 -7.93
C GLY A 15 -8.17 2.72 -8.36
N TYR A 16 -6.87 2.55 -8.64
CA TYR A 16 -6.28 1.25 -8.96
C TYR A 16 -6.36 0.32 -7.75
N THR A 17 -5.90 0.79 -6.60
CA THR A 17 -5.86 0.01 -5.35
C THR A 17 -7.24 -0.48 -4.94
N LYS A 18 -8.28 0.37 -5.00
CA LYS A 18 -9.66 -0.03 -4.72
C LYS A 18 -10.17 -1.13 -5.67
N ARG A 19 -9.87 -1.05 -6.96
CA ARG A 19 -10.27 -2.08 -7.93
C ARG A 19 -9.51 -3.39 -7.70
N TRP A 20 -8.22 -3.29 -7.41
CA TRP A 20 -7.38 -4.46 -7.13
C TRP A 20 -7.85 -5.19 -5.87
N LEU A 21 -8.15 -4.48 -4.78
CA LEU A 21 -8.72 -5.04 -3.55
C LEU A 21 -10.08 -5.72 -3.81
N LYS A 22 -10.97 -5.05 -4.55
CA LYS A 22 -12.28 -5.59 -4.92
C LYS A 22 -12.16 -6.89 -5.73
N LYS A 23 -11.21 -6.97 -6.66
CA LYS A 23 -10.94 -8.20 -7.45
C LYS A 23 -10.53 -9.37 -6.55
N HIS A 24 -9.87 -9.09 -5.42
CA HIS A 24 -9.41 -10.08 -4.46
C HIS A 24 -10.39 -10.32 -3.29
N GLY A 25 -11.56 -9.69 -3.31
CA GLY A 25 -12.56 -9.83 -2.24
C GLY A 25 -12.08 -9.28 -0.89
N VAL A 26 -11.20 -8.28 -0.90
CA VAL A 26 -10.64 -7.66 0.31
C VAL A 26 -11.25 -6.27 0.51
N THR A 27 -11.63 -5.95 1.75
CA THR A 27 -12.08 -4.62 2.14
C THR A 27 -11.03 -3.95 3.01
N ALA A 28 -10.56 -2.77 2.61
CA ALA A 28 -9.57 -1.98 3.34
C ALA A 28 -9.89 -0.47 3.19
N GLN A 29 -9.46 0.32 4.17
CA GLN A 29 -9.48 1.78 4.05
C GLN A 29 -8.34 2.20 3.12
N VAL A 30 -8.65 2.96 2.07
CA VAL A 30 -7.67 3.43 1.10
C VAL A 30 -7.63 4.95 1.13
N ASP A 31 -6.55 5.50 1.66
CA ASP A 31 -6.33 6.94 1.81
C ASP A 31 -5.30 7.43 0.79
N PHE A 32 -5.53 8.62 0.26
CA PHE A 32 -4.59 9.26 -0.65
C PHE A 32 -3.29 9.65 0.07
N SER A 33 -2.15 9.45 -0.59
CA SER A 33 -0.82 9.86 -0.12
C SER A 33 -0.25 10.96 -0.99
N TRP A 34 0.45 11.92 -0.39
CA TRP A 34 1.18 12.96 -1.12
C TRP A 34 2.68 12.65 -1.03
N GLY A 35 3.21 11.79 -1.91
CA GLY A 35 4.60 11.36 -1.88
C GLY A 35 5.04 10.70 -0.57
N ALA A 36 6.31 10.28 -0.52
CA ALA A 36 6.96 9.66 0.65
C ALA A 36 6.07 8.62 1.36
N THR A 37 5.30 7.85 0.59
CA THR A 37 4.30 6.92 1.12
C THR A 37 4.97 5.86 2.00
N GLU A 38 6.22 5.51 1.70
CA GLU A 38 7.04 4.52 2.38
C GLU A 38 7.37 4.83 3.84
N VAL A 39 7.27 6.10 4.29
CA VAL A 39 7.51 6.45 5.70
C VAL A 39 6.27 6.34 6.59
N LYS A 40 5.09 6.11 6.01
CA LYS A 40 3.82 6.08 6.74
C LYS A 40 3.68 4.83 7.61
N PRO A 41 4.02 3.61 7.15
CA PRO A 41 3.95 2.44 7.99
C PRO A 41 4.98 2.44 9.14
N PRO A 42 4.63 1.89 10.31
CA PRO A 42 3.32 1.36 10.69
C PRO A 42 2.38 2.42 11.32
N LYS A 43 2.84 3.66 11.49
CA LYS A 43 2.15 4.67 12.32
C LYS A 43 0.88 5.20 11.67
N LEU A 44 0.98 5.57 10.38
CA LEU A 44 -0.08 6.25 9.64
C LEU A 44 -0.79 5.33 8.63
N ALA A 45 -0.21 4.18 8.30
CA ALA A 45 -0.80 3.17 7.45
C ALA A 45 -0.28 1.77 7.87
N ASP A 46 -1.05 0.74 7.56
CA ASP A 46 -0.65 -0.66 7.80
C ASP A 46 0.09 -1.24 6.58
N ALA A 47 -0.27 -0.77 5.37
CA ALA A 47 0.35 -1.16 4.12
C ALA A 47 0.34 0.02 3.12
N ILE A 48 1.07 -0.15 2.02
CA ILE A 48 1.13 0.84 0.94
C ILE A 48 0.96 0.14 -0.41
N VAL A 49 0.49 0.89 -1.40
CA VAL A 49 0.57 0.53 -2.82
C VAL A 49 1.32 1.63 -3.54
N GLU A 50 2.43 1.29 -4.18
CA GLU A 50 3.40 2.24 -4.69
C GLU A 50 3.92 1.80 -6.06
N LEU A 51 4.16 2.75 -6.96
CA LEU A 51 4.89 2.46 -8.20
C LEU A 51 6.37 2.34 -7.86
N THR A 52 6.98 1.22 -8.22
CA THR A 52 8.41 1.02 -7.98
C THR A 52 9.08 0.41 -9.18
N GLU A 53 10.28 0.90 -9.50
CA GLU A 53 11.12 0.36 -10.56
C GLU A 53 12.11 -0.66 -9.96
N THR A 54 12.91 -0.21 -9.00
CA THR A 54 13.96 -1.05 -8.38
C THR A 54 13.56 -1.61 -7.02
N GLY A 55 12.56 -1.03 -6.35
CA GLY A 55 12.22 -1.35 -4.95
C GLY A 55 13.17 -0.75 -3.91
N SER A 56 14.11 0.11 -4.31
CA SER A 56 15.16 0.62 -3.40
C SER A 56 14.61 1.47 -2.25
N SER A 57 13.62 2.35 -2.51
CA SER A 57 13.02 3.16 -1.43
C SER A 57 12.27 2.29 -0.41
N LEU A 58 11.59 1.24 -0.88
CA LEU A 58 10.87 0.30 -0.02
C LEU A 58 11.85 -0.42 0.92
N ARG A 59 12.97 -0.92 0.39
CA ARG A 59 14.02 -1.59 1.20
C ARG A 59 14.68 -0.62 2.19
N ALA A 60 14.95 0.61 1.78
CA ALA A 60 15.51 1.64 2.65
C ALA A 60 14.61 1.97 3.85
N ASN A 61 13.29 1.75 3.71
CA ASN A 61 12.29 1.96 4.77
C ASN A 61 11.81 0.65 5.41
N ASN A 62 12.61 -0.43 5.30
CA ASN A 62 12.31 -1.73 5.90
C ASN A 62 10.96 -2.35 5.46
N LEU A 63 10.48 -1.99 4.26
CA LEU A 63 9.26 -2.54 3.69
C LEU A 63 9.57 -3.77 2.82
N LYS A 64 8.64 -4.72 2.85
CA LYS A 64 8.69 -5.93 2.04
C LYS A 64 7.63 -5.84 0.94
N ILE A 65 8.03 -6.06 -0.32
CA ILE A 65 7.11 -6.24 -1.43
C ILE A 65 6.40 -7.60 -1.25
N VAL A 66 5.07 -7.57 -1.24
CA VAL A 66 4.22 -8.76 -1.06
C VAL A 66 3.54 -9.23 -2.35
N GLU A 67 3.46 -8.36 -3.36
CA GLU A 67 2.91 -8.62 -4.69
C GLU A 67 3.44 -7.59 -5.71
N VAL A 68 3.49 -7.96 -6.99
CA VAL A 68 3.94 -7.14 -8.13
C VAL A 68 2.92 -7.24 -9.27
#